data_AF-A0A3R7BE44-F1
#
_entry.id   AF-A0A3R7BE44-F1
#
_cell.length_a   1.000
_cell.length_b   1.000
_cell.length_c   1.000
_cell.angle_alpha   90.00
_cell.angle_beta   90.00
_cell.angle_gamma   90.00
#
_symmetry.space_group_name_H-M   'P 1'
#
loop_
_entity.id
_entity.type
_entity.pdbx_description
1 polymer ?
#
loop_
_entity_poly.entity_id
_entity_poly.type
_entity_poly.pdbx_seq_one_letter_code
_entity_poly.pdbx_strand_id
1 'polypeptide(L)'
;MTHNNYIYIAVMALVSYAIRILPLTLIRKPIKNRFIQSFLYYVPYVTLAVMTFPAIIQATQSPAAGAVALVVGIAAAWFGASLFQVAAGCCAVVFVLEFFI
;
A
#
# COMPACT_ATOMS: atom_id res chain seq x y z
N MET A 1 22.90 -33.17 -5.58
CA MET A 1 22.55 -31.79 -5.19
C MET A 1 21.13 -31.76 -4.64
N THR A 2 20.94 -32.35 -3.46
CA THR A 2 19.66 -32.47 -2.74
C THR A 2 19.19 -31.08 -2.30
N HIS A 3 18.42 -30.43 -3.17
CA HIS A 3 17.77 -29.16 -2.88
C HIS A 3 16.74 -29.38 -1.79
N ASN A 4 17.13 -29.03 -0.56
CA ASN A 4 16.34 -29.25 0.63
C ASN A 4 15.26 -28.17 0.73
N ASN A 5 14.29 -28.21 -0.20
CA ASN A 5 13.16 -27.28 -0.28
C ASN A 5 12.42 -27.17 1.06
N TYR A 6 12.40 -28.25 1.84
CA TYR A 6 11.85 -28.25 3.20
C TYR A 6 12.61 -27.34 4.17
N ILE A 7 13.95 -27.27 4.08
CA ILE A 7 14.74 -26.30 4.85
C ILE A 7 14.48 -24.88 4.38
N TYR A 8 14.37 -24.65 3.07
CA TYR A 8 14.03 -23.31 2.55
C TYR A 8 12.66 -22.84 3.03
N ILE A 9 11.65 -23.71 3.03
CA ILE A 9 10.31 -23.39 3.55
C ILE A 9 10.37 -23.11 5.06
N ALA A 10 11.11 -23.91 5.83
CA ALA A 10 11.27 -23.70 7.27
C ALA A 10 12.00 -22.39 7.61
N VAL A 11 13.06 -22.07 6.87
CA VAL A 11 13.83 -20.82 7.03
C VAL A 11 12.98 -19.62 6.61
N MET A 12 12.27 -19.71 5.48
CA MET A 12 11.39 -18.63 5.03
C MET A 12 10.26 -18.38 6.04
N ALA A 13 9.63 -19.43 6.55
CA ALA A 13 8.60 -19.34 7.58
C ALA A 13 9.14 -18.68 8.86
N LEU A 14 10.33 -19.09 9.32
CA LEU A 14 10.96 -18.54 10.52
C LEU A 14 11.31 -17.06 10.36
N VAL A 15 11.89 -16.68 9.23
CA VAL A 15 12.28 -15.29 8.93
C VAL A 15 11.03 -14.40 8.81
N SER A 16 10.00 -14.84 8.10
CA SER A 16 8.73 -14.09 7.98
C SER A 16 8.03 -13.94 9.32
N TYR A 17 8.03 -14.97 10.18
CA TYR A 17 7.47 -14.88 11.52
C TYR A 17 8.29 -13.97 12.44
N ALA A 18 9.62 -14.05 12.35
CA ALA A 18 10.52 -13.22 13.13
C ALA A 18 10.31 -11.74 12.81
N ILE A 19 10.30 -11.34 11.53
CA ILE A 19 10.12 -9.93 11.14
C ILE A 19 8.73 -9.39 11.53
N ARG A 20 7.71 -10.25 11.68
CA ARG A 20 6.37 -9.85 12.12
C ARG A 20 6.25 -9.74 13.64
N ILE A 21 6.89 -10.66 14.37
CA ILE A 21 6.85 -10.70 15.84
C ILE A 21 7.84 -9.72 16.46
N LEU A 22 9.03 -9.55 15.90
CA LEU A 22 10.10 -8.68 16.42
C LEU A 22 9.66 -7.20 16.59
N PRO A 23 8.93 -6.55 15.64
CA PRO A 23 8.43 -5.20 15.85
C PRO A 23 7.31 -5.18 16.92
N LEU A 24 6.47 -6.20 16.98
CA LEU A 24 5.37 -6.30 17.95
C LEU A 24 5.86 -6.57 19.38
N THR A 25 6.96 -7.29 19.55
CA THR A 25 7.53 -7.59 20.88
C THR A 25 8.46 -6.51 21.39
N LEU A 26 9.16 -5.79 20.51
CA LEU A 26 10.06 -4.70 20.89
C LEU A 26 9.31 -3.38 21.18
N ILE A 27 8.16 -3.13 20.54
CA ILE A 27 7.28 -1.95 20.77
C ILE A 27 6.33 -2.15 21.97
N ARG A 28 6.60 -3.10 22.88
CA ARG A 28 5.79 -3.30 24.10
C ARG A 28 5.90 -2.17 25.12
N LYS A 29 6.86 -1.25 25.00
CA LYS A 29 6.93 -0.07 25.89
C LYS A 29 6.01 1.02 25.35
N PRO A 30 5.02 1.50 26.12
CA PRO A 30 4.25 2.68 25.73
C PRO A 30 5.24 3.84 25.60
N ILE A 31 5.43 4.31 24.37
CA ILE A 31 6.22 5.51 24.12
C ILE A 31 5.44 6.66 24.75
N LYS A 32 5.87 7.11 25.94
CA LYS A 32 5.23 8.17 26.71
C LYS A 32 5.26 9.54 26.00
N ASN A 33 6.02 9.65 24.90
CA ASN A 33 6.18 10.86 24.11
C ASN A 33 5.42 10.76 22.77
N ARG A 34 4.37 11.58 22.61
CA ARG A 34 3.51 11.67 21.41
C ARG A 34 4.32 11.81 20.12
N PHE A 35 5.49 12.45 20.16
CA PHE A 35 6.26 12.75 18.95
C PHE A 35 6.82 11.49 18.26
N ILE A 36 7.41 10.56 19.04
CA ILE A 36 8.03 9.34 18.49
C ILE A 36 6.94 8.32 18.11
N GLN A 37 5.84 8.27 18.86
CA GLN A 37 4.71 7.40 18.53
C GLN A 37 4.01 7.85 17.23
N SER A 38 3.77 9.15 17.06
CA SER A 38 3.26 9.69 15.80
C SER A 38 4.24 9.40 14.66
N PHE A 39 5.53 9.65 14.85
CA PHE A 39 6.53 9.43 13.80
C PHE A 39 6.58 7.96 13.33
N LEU A 40 6.66 7.00 14.27
CA LEU A 40 6.74 5.58 13.93
C LEU A 40 5.43 5.03 13.33
N TYR A 41 4.28 5.62 13.68
CA TYR A 41 3.00 5.29 13.04
C TYR A 41 2.91 5.89 11.63
N TYR A 42 3.38 7.12 11.41
CA TYR A 42 3.28 7.78 10.10
C TYR A 42 4.28 7.27 9.07
N VAL A 43 5.49 6.83 9.46
CA VAL A 43 6.51 6.32 8.53
C VAL A 43 5.98 5.24 7.57
N PRO A 44 5.40 4.11 8.04
CA PRO A 44 4.92 3.07 7.14
C PRO A 44 3.79 3.54 6.21
N TYR A 45 2.87 4.38 6.70
CA TYR A 45 1.79 4.94 5.88
C TYR A 45 2.32 5.89 4.80
N VAL A 46 3.28 6.75 5.13
CA VAL A 46 3.93 7.65 4.17
C VAL A 46 4.70 6.86 3.13
N THR A 47 5.45 5.81 3.54
CA THR A 47 6.17 4.97 2.58
C THR A 47 5.22 4.21 1.66
N LEU A 48 4.10 3.68 2.17
CA LEU A 48 3.09 3.03 1.33
C LEU A 48 2.49 4.02 0.32
N ALA A 49 2.13 5.23 0.76
CA ALA A 49 1.59 6.27 -0.10
C ALA A 49 2.58 6.70 -1.20
N VAL A 50 3.86 6.86 -0.85
CA VAL A 50 4.93 7.21 -1.80
C VAL A 50 5.24 6.08 -2.78
N MET A 51 4.96 4.82 -2.44
CA MET A 51 5.05 3.72 -3.40
C MET A 51 3.84 3.68 -4.35
N THR A 52 2.64 3.96 -3.85
CA THR A 52 1.41 3.84 -4.66
C THR A 52 1.12 5.07 -5.52
N PHE A 53 1.34 6.28 -5.00
CA PHE A 53 1.02 7.53 -5.70
C PHE A 53 1.76 7.69 -7.05
N PRO A 54 3.09 7.53 -7.15
CA PRO A 54 3.77 7.63 -8.43
C PRO A 54 3.41 6.47 -9.37
N ALA A 55 3.15 5.27 -8.84
CA ALA A 55 2.72 4.14 -9.65
C ALA A 55 1.38 4.42 -10.35
N ILE A 56 0.43 5.08 -9.67
CA ILE A 56 -0.86 5.47 -10.27
C ILE A 56 -0.66 6.53 -11.37
N ILE A 57 0.20 7.53 -11.13
CA ILE A 57 0.46 8.58 -12.12
C ILE A 57 1.20 8.05 -13.35
N GLN A 58 2.18 7.16 -13.16
CA GLN A 58 3.00 6.62 -14.24
C GLN A 58 2.38 5.41 -14.96
N ALA A 59 1.41 4.71 -14.37
CA ALA A 59 0.71 3.62 -15.03
C ALA A 59 -0.19 4.09 -16.19
N THR A 60 -0.62 5.36 -16.16
CA THR A 60 -1.42 6.00 -17.22
C THR A 60 -0.55 6.72 -18.24
N GLN A 61 -0.96 6.70 -19.52
CA GLN A 61 -0.30 7.40 -20.63
C GLN A 61 -0.26 8.92 -20.42
N SER A 62 -1.27 9.48 -19.73
CA SER A 62 -1.29 10.87 -19.31
C SER A 62 -1.21 11.01 -17.79
N PRO A 63 -0.23 11.78 -17.26
CA PRO A 63 -0.16 12.11 -15.83
C PRO A 63 -1.42 12.82 -15.31
N ALA A 64 -2.14 13.50 -16.21
CA ALA A 64 -3.41 14.18 -15.91
C ALA A 64 -4.55 13.18 -15.64
N ALA A 65 -4.67 12.09 -16.41
CA ALA A 65 -5.68 11.06 -16.16
C ALA A 65 -5.45 10.34 -14.83
N GLY A 66 -4.20 10.04 -14.48
CA GLY A 66 -3.84 9.46 -13.18
C GLY A 66 -4.22 10.37 -12.00
N ALA A 67 -4.01 11.69 -12.12
CA ALA A 67 -4.40 12.64 -11.08
C ALA A 67 -5.93 12.73 -10.90
N VAL A 68 -6.68 12.75 -12.00
CA VAL A 68 -8.15 12.77 -11.96
C VAL A 68 -8.70 11.45 -11.40
N ALA A 69 -8.12 10.31 -11.78
CA ALA A 69 -8.49 9.01 -11.24
C ALA A 69 -8.24 8.92 -9.72
N LEU A 70 -7.17 9.52 -9.23
CA LEU A 70 -6.89 9.59 -7.80
C LEU A 70 -7.94 10.41 -7.04
N VAL A 71 -8.36 11.56 -7.58
CA VAL A 71 -9.43 12.38 -6.98
C VAL A 71 -10.76 11.64 -6.97
N VAL A 72 -11.12 10.98 -8.07
CA VAL A 72 -12.35 10.20 -8.17
C VAL A 72 -12.30 8.97 -7.25
N GLY A 73 -11.15 8.31 -7.14
CA GLY A 73 -10.93 7.21 -6.21
C GLY A 73 -11.07 7.62 -4.75
N ILE A 74 -10.55 8.79 -4.36
CA ILE A 74 -10.73 9.34 -3.01
C ILE A 74 -12.21 9.67 -2.76
N ALA A 75 -12.90 10.28 -3.72
CA ALA A 75 -14.32 10.60 -3.60
C ALA A 75 -15.18 9.33 -3.47
N ALA A 76 -14.90 8.29 -4.26
CA ALA A 76 -15.59 7.00 -4.19
C ALA A 76 -15.29 6.26 -2.87
N ALA A 77 -14.06 6.34 -2.38
CA ALA A 77 -13.69 5.77 -1.08
C ALA A 77 -14.40 6.48 0.09
N TRP A 78 -14.62 7.80 0.00
CA TRP A 78 -15.35 8.57 1.03
C TRP A 78 -16.82 8.14 1.11
N PHE A 79 -17.43 7.74 0.00
CA PHE A 79 -18.79 7.20 -0.04
C PHE A 79 -18.91 5.78 0.56
N GLY A 80 -17.83 5.20 1.08
CA GLY A 80 -17.85 3.88 1.74
C GLY A 80 -17.98 2.71 0.77
N ALA A 81 -17.65 2.92 -0.51
CA ALA A 81 -17.68 1.88 -1.52
C ALA A 81 -16.62 0.80 -1.25
N SER A 82 -16.97 -0.46 -1.54
CA SER A 82 -16.05 -1.60 -1.39
C SER A 82 -14.77 -1.40 -2.22
N LEU A 83 -13.63 -1.93 -1.76
CA LEU A 83 -12.34 -1.84 -2.46
C LEU A 83 -12.46 -2.20 -3.96
N PHE A 84 -13.27 -3.21 -4.25
CA PHE A 84 -13.53 -3.66 -5.62
C PHE A 84 -14.31 -2.64 -6.46
N GLN A 85 -15.33 -1.99 -5.89
CA GLN A 85 -16.08 -0.93 -6.57
C GLN A 85 -15.23 0.31 -6.82
N VAL A 86 -14.38 0.70 -5.85
CA VAL A 86 -13.46 1.84 -6.00
C VAL A 86 -12.43 1.55 -7.10
N ALA A 87 -11.85 0.34 -7.12
CA ALA A 87 -10.90 -0.07 -8.15
C ALA A 87 -11.54 -0.08 -9.54
N ALA A 88 -12.71 -0.70 -9.69
CA ALA A 88 -13.44 -0.74 -10.96
C ALA A 88 -13.84 0.66 -11.44
N GLY A 89 -14.26 1.55 -10.53
CA GLY A 89 -14.58 2.94 -10.82
C GLY A 89 -13.37 3.74 -11.30
N CYS A 90 -12.23 3.64 -10.62
CA CYS A 90 -10.97 4.24 -11.07
C CYS A 90 -10.56 3.75 -12.46
N CYS A 91 -10.61 2.44 -12.70
CA CYS A 91 -10.27 1.88 -14.02
C CYS A 91 -11.20 2.39 -15.13
N ALA A 92 -12.51 2.43 -14.88
CA ALA A 92 -13.47 2.94 -15.85
C ALA A 92 -13.25 4.43 -16.14
N VAL A 93 -12.95 5.24 -15.12
CA VAL A 93 -12.68 6.68 -15.27
C VAL A 93 -11.40 6.91 -16.05
N VAL A 94 -10.31 6.18 -15.74
CA VAL A 94 -9.06 6.23 -16.51
C VAL A 94 -9.32 5.86 -17.97
N PHE A 95 -10.05 4.77 -18.21
CA PHE A 95 -10.35 4.28 -19.56
C PHE A 95 -11.14 5.31 -20.38
N VAL A 96 -12.16 5.94 -19.79
CA VAL A 96 -12.95 6.98 -20.47
C VAL A 96 -12.12 8.24 -20.73
N LEU A 97 -11.25 8.63 -19.78
CA LEU A 97 -10.38 9.79 -19.93
C LEU A 97 -9.28 9.58 -20.97
N GLU A 98 -8.66 8.40 -21.02
CA GLU A 98 -7.69 8.04 -22.06
C GLU A 98 -8.34 7.83 -23.43
N PHE A 99 -9.62 7.49 -23.50
CA PHE A 99 -10.32 7.43 -24.79
C PHE A 99 -10.63 8.82 -25.36
N PHE A 100 -10.70 9.85 -24.51
CA PHE A 100 -11.07 11.22 -24.90
C PHE A 100 -9.86 12.15 -25.10
N ILE A 101 -8.69 11.77 -24.60
CA ILE A 101 -7.38 12.47 -24.75
C ILE A 101 -6.53 11.72 -25.76
#